data_AF-E6ZLY3-F1
#
_entry.id   AF-E6ZLY3-F1
#
_cell.length_a   1.000
_cell.length_b   1.000
_cell.length_c   1.000
_cell.angle_alpha   90.00
_cell.angle_beta   90.00
_cell.angle_gamma   90.00
#
_symmetry.space_group_name_H-M   'P 1'
#
loop_
_entity.id
_entity.type
_entity.pdbx_description
1 polymer ?
#
loop_
_entity_poly.entity_id
_entity_poly.type
_entity_poly.pdbx_seq_one_letter_code
_entity_poly.pdbx_strand_id
1 'polypeptide(L)'
;MKINNALLVVAFALCSTVGAFSTDSPFGTWLPATPGDSWADYCKPGGSKLNTYHACIQFDPVFFQKITKYYDFQAHVAPDFTGFAALYHGPDNDTGFETDKYRFYVRSVTDDAGKVRVDCSHLAIWSLVYDDNQMPNVAAHTDQKCGAEAMVLPKFVWDDKASHKSDCEHDLVKC
;
A
#
# COMPACT_ATOMS: atom_id res chain seq x y z
N MET A 1 23.18 -5.44 -57.73
CA MET A 1 23.37 -5.60 -56.27
C MET A 1 22.01 -5.80 -55.63
N LYS A 2 21.80 -6.93 -54.93
CA LYS A 2 20.58 -7.25 -54.18
C LYS A 2 20.94 -7.22 -52.69
N ILE A 3 20.28 -6.36 -51.91
CA ILE A 3 20.49 -6.28 -50.47
C ILE A 3 19.49 -7.22 -49.82
N ASN A 4 20.00 -8.31 -49.23
CA ASN A 4 19.23 -9.20 -48.37
C ASN A 4 19.02 -8.48 -47.03
N ASN A 5 17.81 -7.98 -46.79
CA ASN A 5 17.41 -7.49 -45.47
C ASN A 5 17.18 -8.70 -44.56
N ALA A 6 18.24 -9.11 -43.88
CA ALA A 6 18.17 -10.06 -42.78
C ALA A 6 17.35 -9.44 -41.63
N LEU A 7 16.31 -10.17 -41.22
CA LEU A 7 15.50 -9.94 -40.04
C LEU A 7 16.39 -9.69 -38.81
N LEU A 8 16.34 -8.46 -38.27
CA LEU A 8 16.82 -8.18 -36.93
C LEU A 8 15.79 -8.70 -35.93
N VAL A 9 16.02 -9.92 -35.48
CA VAL A 9 15.38 -10.54 -34.31
C VAL A 9 15.84 -9.74 -33.09
N VAL A 10 15.01 -8.83 -32.59
CA VAL A 10 15.21 -8.25 -31.26
C VAL A 10 14.63 -9.22 -30.25
N ALA A 11 15.47 -10.16 -29.82
CA ALA A 11 15.20 -11.00 -28.66
C ALA A 11 15.28 -10.11 -27.41
N PHE A 12 14.13 -9.64 -26.93
CA PHE A 12 14.04 -9.12 -25.57
C PHE A 12 14.18 -10.31 -24.61
N ALA A 13 15.30 -10.31 -23.91
CA ALA A 13 15.63 -11.29 -22.88
C ALA A 13 14.55 -11.30 -21.79
N LEU A 14 13.66 -12.29 -21.84
CA LEU A 14 12.82 -12.72 -20.72
C LEU A 14 13.70 -13.46 -19.70
N CYS A 15 14.67 -12.77 -19.11
CA CYS A 15 15.36 -13.21 -17.90
C CYS A 15 14.83 -12.38 -16.73
N SER A 16 13.62 -12.73 -16.29
CA SER A 16 13.13 -12.38 -14.96
C SER A 16 12.22 -13.52 -14.52
N THR A 17 12.85 -14.62 -14.14
CA THR A 17 12.26 -15.59 -13.21
C THR A 17 12.04 -14.88 -11.87
N VAL A 18 10.95 -14.13 -11.76
CA VAL A 18 10.33 -13.83 -10.48
C VAL A 18 9.17 -14.78 -10.37
N GLY A 19 9.37 -15.80 -9.54
CA GLY A 19 8.41 -16.85 -9.29
C GLY A 19 7.05 -16.25 -8.96
N ALA A 20 6.02 -16.81 -9.59
CA ALA A 20 4.66 -16.67 -9.11
C ALA A 20 4.60 -17.30 -7.70
N PHE A 21 4.83 -16.50 -6.67
CA PHE A 21 4.52 -16.88 -5.30
C PHE A 21 3.03 -16.66 -5.08
N SER A 22 2.25 -17.66 -5.48
CA SER A 22 0.84 -17.79 -5.12
C SER A 22 0.67 -19.04 -4.26
N THR A 23 0.80 -18.84 -2.95
CA THR A 23 0.29 -19.71 -1.88
C THR A 23 0.07 -18.78 -0.70
N ASP A 24 -1.06 -18.87 0.00
CA ASP A 24 -1.45 -18.08 1.18
C ASP A 24 -0.25 -17.72 2.08
N SER A 25 0.39 -16.60 1.75
CA SER A 25 1.72 -16.28 2.24
C SER A 25 1.56 -15.34 3.41
N PRO A 26 2.20 -15.61 4.57
CA PRO A 26 2.28 -14.65 5.66
C PRO A 26 3.01 -13.35 5.26
N PHE A 27 3.48 -13.24 4.01
CA PHE A 27 4.21 -12.09 3.45
C PHE A 27 3.40 -11.25 2.43
N GLY A 28 2.11 -11.55 2.22
CA GLY A 28 1.33 -10.91 1.16
C GLY A 28 1.85 -11.27 -0.25
N THR A 29 1.20 -10.77 -1.29
CA THR A 29 1.59 -11.00 -2.69
C THR A 29 2.10 -9.71 -3.32
N TRP A 30 3.42 -9.60 -3.44
CA TRP A 30 4.04 -8.50 -4.19
C TRP A 30 4.10 -8.87 -5.67
N LEU A 31 3.30 -8.17 -6.48
CA LEU A 31 3.12 -8.46 -7.89
C LEU A 31 4.27 -7.83 -8.72
N PRO A 32 4.90 -8.60 -9.62
CA PRO A 32 5.90 -8.05 -10.53
C PRO A 32 5.25 -7.01 -11.46
N ALA A 33 6.00 -5.97 -11.80
CA ALA A 33 5.55 -5.00 -12.79
C ALA A 33 5.53 -5.63 -14.19
N THR A 34 4.41 -5.48 -14.90
CA THR A 34 4.28 -5.84 -16.31
C THR A 34 3.71 -4.66 -17.11
N PRO A 35 3.84 -4.62 -18.45
CA PRO A 35 3.24 -3.55 -19.24
C PRO A 35 1.72 -3.46 -19.03
N GLY A 36 1.24 -2.32 -18.52
CA GLY A 36 -0.18 -2.09 -18.24
C GLY A 36 -0.66 -2.63 -16.88
N ASP A 37 0.25 -3.14 -16.05
CA ASP A 37 -0.04 -3.60 -14.70
C ASP A 37 1.21 -3.43 -13.81
N SER A 38 1.37 -2.22 -13.30
CA SER A 38 2.53 -1.78 -12.53
C SER A 38 2.15 -0.64 -11.58
N TRP A 39 2.99 -0.34 -10.58
CA TRP A 39 2.77 0.83 -9.71
C TRP A 39 2.48 2.12 -10.48
N ALA A 40 3.15 2.34 -11.62
CA ALA A 40 2.94 3.54 -12.42
C ALA A 40 1.55 3.57 -13.10
N ASP A 41 1.02 2.41 -13.48
CA ASP A 41 -0.32 2.31 -14.09
C ASP A 41 -1.43 2.67 -13.09
N TYR A 42 -1.21 2.38 -11.81
CA TYR A 42 -2.13 2.70 -10.72
C TYR A 42 -1.87 4.08 -10.10
N CYS A 43 -0.62 4.52 -9.95
CA CYS A 43 -0.27 5.64 -9.06
C CYS A 43 0.42 6.83 -9.72
N LYS A 44 0.50 6.89 -11.05
CA LYS A 44 0.93 8.10 -11.76
C LYS A 44 -0.22 8.80 -12.47
N PRO A 45 -0.19 10.15 -12.57
CA PRO A 45 -1.11 10.87 -13.43
C PRO A 45 -1.13 10.30 -14.85
N GLY A 46 -2.32 10.01 -15.38
CA GLY A 46 -2.50 9.37 -16.69
C GLY A 46 -2.27 7.86 -16.72
N GLY A 47 -2.12 7.22 -15.56
CA GLY A 47 -2.01 5.76 -15.45
C GLY A 47 -3.22 5.03 -16.06
N SER A 48 -3.00 3.82 -16.57
CA SER A 48 -4.04 3.03 -17.24
C SER A 48 -5.06 2.39 -16.28
N LYS A 49 -4.77 2.40 -14.97
CA LYS A 49 -5.55 1.71 -13.93
C LYS A 49 -6.15 2.64 -12.87
N LEU A 50 -6.16 3.95 -13.10
CA LEU A 50 -6.67 4.94 -12.13
C LEU A 50 -8.14 4.75 -11.72
N ASN A 51 -8.93 4.03 -12.54
CA ASN A 51 -10.35 3.80 -12.30
C ASN A 51 -10.63 2.34 -11.91
N THR A 52 -9.76 1.77 -11.09
CA THR A 52 -9.85 0.42 -10.53
C THR A 52 -9.67 0.48 -9.02
N TYR A 53 -10.04 -0.59 -8.31
CA TYR A 53 -9.87 -0.66 -6.86
C TYR A 53 -8.39 -0.76 -6.49
N HIS A 54 -7.81 0.37 -6.09
CA HIS A 54 -6.43 0.44 -5.65
C HIS A 54 -6.19 1.64 -4.74
N ALA A 55 -5.21 1.50 -3.85
CA ALA A 55 -4.70 2.57 -3.02
C ALA A 55 -3.24 2.84 -3.35
N CYS A 56 -2.90 4.10 -3.60
CA CYS A 56 -1.53 4.55 -3.71
C CYS A 56 -1.00 4.90 -2.33
N ILE A 57 -0.08 4.10 -1.78
CA ILE A 57 0.53 4.34 -0.48
C ILE A 57 1.97 4.81 -0.68
N GLN A 58 2.34 5.89 -0.01
CA GLN A 58 3.70 6.40 0.02
C GLN A 58 4.25 6.37 1.45
N PHE A 59 5.50 5.96 1.62
CA PHE A 59 6.13 5.79 2.93
C PHE A 59 7.64 6.03 2.88
N ASP A 60 8.25 6.22 4.06
CA ASP A 60 9.70 6.17 4.22
C ASP A 60 10.20 4.73 4.03
N PRO A 61 11.25 4.46 3.22
CA PRO A 61 11.72 3.10 2.96
C PRO A 61 11.99 2.25 4.21
N VAL A 62 12.32 2.86 5.35
CA VAL A 62 12.51 2.13 6.61
C VAL A 62 11.21 1.46 7.10
N PHE A 63 10.05 2.01 6.75
CA PHE A 63 8.74 1.47 7.09
C PHE A 63 8.51 0.09 6.47
N PHE A 64 9.02 -0.16 5.26
CA PHE A 64 8.77 -1.41 4.53
C PHE A 64 9.21 -2.64 5.33
N GLN A 65 10.29 -2.53 6.10
CA GLN A 65 10.82 -3.61 6.94
C GLN A 65 10.02 -3.84 8.23
N LYS A 66 9.09 -2.94 8.58
CA LYS A 66 8.25 -3.04 9.78
C LYS A 66 7.01 -3.89 9.56
N ILE A 67 6.67 -4.23 8.31
CA ILE A 67 5.46 -5.00 8.00
C ILE A 67 5.66 -6.46 8.45
N THR A 68 4.77 -6.94 9.32
CA THR A 68 4.86 -8.26 9.96
C THR A 68 3.78 -9.23 9.53
N LYS A 69 2.63 -8.73 9.05
CA LYS A 69 1.48 -9.56 8.65
C LYS A 69 0.64 -8.87 7.58
N TYR A 70 -0.04 -9.67 6.77
CA TYR A 70 -0.80 -9.25 5.60
C TYR A 70 -2.20 -9.85 5.62
N TYR A 71 -3.17 -9.16 5.01
CA TYR A 71 -4.57 -9.55 4.93
C TYR A 71 -5.07 -9.36 3.50
N ASP A 72 -5.22 -10.48 2.77
CA ASP A 72 -5.62 -10.50 1.35
C ASP A 72 -4.87 -9.44 0.52
N PHE A 73 -3.58 -9.30 0.81
CA PHE A 73 -2.77 -8.19 0.33
C PHE A 73 -2.10 -8.54 -0.99
N GLN A 74 -2.41 -7.75 -2.02
CA GLN A 74 -1.68 -7.77 -3.27
C GLN A 74 -1.23 -6.36 -3.61
N ALA A 75 0.02 -6.17 -4.05
CA ALA A 75 0.51 -4.84 -4.39
C ALA A 75 1.64 -4.81 -5.41
N HIS A 76 1.69 -3.74 -6.19
CA HIS A 76 2.85 -3.40 -7.01
C HIS A 76 3.73 -2.39 -6.28
N VAL A 77 4.98 -2.75 -6.01
CA VAL A 77 5.96 -1.85 -5.36
C VAL A 77 6.47 -0.82 -6.37
N ALA A 78 6.67 0.42 -5.92
CA ALA A 78 7.35 1.45 -6.69
C ALA A 78 8.84 1.08 -6.89
N PRO A 79 9.46 1.35 -8.05
CA PRO A 79 10.85 0.94 -8.32
C PRO A 79 11.91 1.46 -7.33
N ASP A 80 11.62 2.56 -6.64
CA ASP A 80 12.49 3.20 -5.65
C ASP A 80 12.17 2.79 -4.20
N PHE A 81 11.22 1.85 -3.99
CA PHE A 81 10.76 1.40 -2.68
C PHE A 81 10.20 2.51 -1.78
N THR A 82 9.71 3.61 -2.36
CA THR A 82 9.07 4.71 -1.60
C THR A 82 7.55 4.60 -1.51
N GLY A 83 6.97 3.56 -2.12
CA GLY A 83 5.53 3.37 -2.16
C GLY A 83 5.12 2.05 -2.77
N PHE A 84 3.82 1.77 -2.73
CA PHE A 84 3.20 0.68 -3.48
C PHE A 84 1.75 1.03 -3.86
N ALA A 85 1.22 0.31 -4.85
CA ALA A 85 -0.18 0.32 -5.23
C ALA A 85 -0.82 -0.94 -4.63
N ALA A 86 -1.59 -0.79 -3.55
CA ALA A 86 -2.31 -1.90 -2.92
C ALA A 86 -3.61 -2.15 -3.67
N LEU A 87 -3.85 -3.40 -4.03
CA LEU A 87 -5.01 -3.84 -4.80
C LEU A 87 -6.01 -4.52 -3.87
N TYR A 88 -7.29 -4.28 -4.10
CA TYR A 88 -8.38 -4.95 -3.38
C TYR A 88 -9.54 -5.25 -4.31
N HIS A 89 -10.34 -6.27 -4.00
CA HIS A 89 -11.22 -6.92 -4.97
C HIS A 89 -12.68 -6.49 -4.86
N GLY A 90 -12.99 -5.20 -4.94
CA GLY A 90 -14.38 -4.72 -4.93
C GLY A 90 -14.76 -3.95 -3.67
N PRO A 91 -16.04 -3.57 -3.53
CA PRO A 91 -16.48 -2.68 -2.47
C PRO A 91 -16.43 -3.30 -1.08
N ASP A 92 -16.70 -4.60 -1.01
CA ASP A 92 -16.81 -5.37 0.25
C ASP A 92 -15.52 -6.11 0.62
N ASN A 93 -14.49 -6.01 -0.22
CA ASN A 93 -13.19 -6.63 0.00
C ASN A 93 -12.21 -5.54 0.42
N ASP A 94 -11.88 -5.51 1.70
CA ASP A 94 -10.77 -4.73 2.22
C ASP A 94 -9.44 -5.48 2.00
N THR A 95 -8.35 -4.71 2.07
CA THR A 95 -7.00 -5.27 2.13
C THR A 95 -6.24 -4.57 3.22
N GLY A 96 -5.20 -5.20 3.74
CA GLY A 96 -4.46 -4.61 4.83
C GLY A 96 -3.16 -5.30 5.15
N PHE A 97 -2.46 -4.69 6.09
CA PHE A 97 -1.22 -5.21 6.63
C PHE A 97 -1.03 -4.67 8.04
N GLU A 98 -0.08 -5.26 8.76
CA GLU A 98 0.26 -4.90 10.12
C GLU A 98 1.76 -4.67 10.26
N THR A 99 2.07 -3.86 11.25
CA THR A 99 3.38 -3.81 11.91
C THR A 99 3.25 -4.44 13.30
N ASP A 100 4.30 -4.39 14.10
CA ASP A 100 4.24 -4.73 15.52
C ASP A 100 3.29 -3.81 16.32
N LYS A 101 3.13 -2.55 15.89
CA LYS A 101 2.38 -1.52 16.64
C LYS A 101 1.07 -1.09 16.01
N TYR A 102 0.89 -1.29 14.71
CA TYR A 102 -0.22 -0.72 13.96
C TYR A 102 -0.82 -1.70 12.95
N ARG A 103 -2.13 -1.60 12.77
CA ARG A 103 -2.88 -2.25 11.69
C ARG A 103 -3.36 -1.22 10.68
N PHE A 104 -3.19 -1.54 9.40
CA PHE A 104 -3.56 -0.72 8.26
C PHE A 104 -4.68 -1.42 7.50
N TYR A 105 -5.79 -0.71 7.32
CA TYR A 105 -6.91 -1.16 6.50
C TYR A 105 -7.14 -0.21 5.35
N VAL A 106 -7.23 -0.77 4.16
CA VAL A 106 -7.55 -0.07 2.92
C VAL A 106 -8.86 -0.64 2.38
N ARG A 107 -9.79 0.25 2.02
CA ARG A 107 -11.07 -0.13 1.44
C ARG A 107 -11.59 0.89 0.46
N SER A 108 -12.60 0.51 -0.31
CA SER A 108 -13.34 1.44 -1.16
C SER A 108 -14.04 2.54 -0.37
N VAL A 109 -14.27 3.67 -1.03
CA VAL A 109 -15.08 4.77 -0.49
C VAL A 109 -16.50 4.67 -1.03
N THR A 110 -17.47 4.94 -0.17
CA THR A 110 -18.87 5.13 -0.57
C THR A 110 -19.22 6.61 -0.40
N ASP A 111 -19.85 7.22 -1.41
CA ASP A 111 -20.30 8.61 -1.32
C ASP A 111 -21.58 8.76 -0.48
N ASP A 112 -22.02 10.00 -0.26
CA ASP A 112 -23.20 10.32 0.56
C ASP A 112 -24.51 9.69 0.02
N ALA A 113 -24.53 9.30 -1.26
CA ALA A 113 -25.67 8.64 -1.89
C ALA A 113 -25.61 7.11 -1.78
N GLY A 114 -24.60 6.56 -1.11
CA GLY A 114 -24.41 5.12 -0.98
C GLY A 114 -23.74 4.48 -2.21
N LYS A 115 -23.18 5.28 -3.13
CA LYS A 115 -22.50 4.75 -4.32
C LYS A 115 -21.01 4.56 -4.09
N VAL A 116 -20.52 3.38 -4.46
CA VAL A 116 -19.09 3.03 -4.41
C VAL A 116 -18.30 3.85 -5.42
N ARG A 117 -17.22 4.46 -4.94
CA ARG A 117 -16.21 5.19 -5.70
C ARG A 117 -15.02 4.27 -5.96
N VAL A 118 -15.02 3.64 -7.13
CA VAL A 118 -13.99 2.67 -7.54
C VAL A 118 -12.60 3.30 -7.58
N ASP A 119 -12.53 4.58 -7.94
CA ASP A 119 -11.32 5.38 -8.01
C ASP A 119 -10.82 5.87 -6.66
N CYS A 120 -11.56 5.67 -5.57
CA CYS A 120 -11.21 6.23 -4.26
C CYS A 120 -11.00 5.15 -3.21
N SER A 121 -9.99 5.35 -2.38
CA SER A 121 -9.66 4.50 -1.25
C SER A 121 -9.63 5.29 0.05
N HIS A 122 -10.07 4.62 1.10
CA HIS A 122 -9.92 5.07 2.48
C HIS A 122 -8.90 4.19 3.19
N LEU A 123 -7.91 4.82 3.81
CA LEU A 123 -6.94 4.21 4.71
C LEU A 123 -7.36 4.49 6.15
N ALA A 124 -7.37 3.45 6.99
CA ALA A 124 -7.47 3.57 8.45
C ALA A 124 -6.27 2.89 9.11
N ILE A 125 -5.63 3.59 10.04
CA ILE A 125 -4.50 3.09 10.83
C ILE A 125 -4.95 2.97 12.29
N TRP A 126 -4.86 1.78 12.84
CA TRP A 126 -5.25 1.46 14.21
C TRP A 126 -4.03 1.08 15.03
N SER A 127 -3.94 1.56 16.28
CA SER A 127 -2.94 1.06 17.21
C SER A 127 -3.29 -0.37 17.63
N LEU A 128 -2.28 -1.24 17.64
CA LEU A 128 -2.32 -2.58 18.22
C LEU A 128 -1.85 -2.60 19.67
N VAL A 129 -1.47 -1.45 20.24
CA VAL A 129 -1.24 -1.33 21.66
C VAL A 129 -2.59 -1.40 22.35
N TYR A 130 -2.86 -2.54 22.99
CA TYR A 130 -4.06 -2.76 23.75
C TYR A 130 -3.98 -1.98 25.06
N ASP A 131 -4.94 -1.09 25.29
CA ASP A 131 -5.24 -0.59 26.63
C ASP A 131 -6.29 -1.54 27.23
N ASP A 132 -6.04 -2.09 28.42
CA ASP A 132 -6.94 -3.03 29.10
C ASP A 132 -7.45 -4.22 28.22
N ASN A 133 -6.61 -4.79 27.36
CA ASN A 133 -6.94 -5.88 26.42
C ASN A 133 -8.01 -5.53 25.36
N GLN A 134 -8.29 -4.25 25.09
CA GLN A 134 -9.12 -3.83 23.97
C GLN A 134 -8.33 -3.03 22.93
N MET A 135 -8.58 -3.30 21.65
CA MET A 135 -8.10 -2.39 20.60
C MET A 135 -8.83 -1.05 20.77
N PRO A 136 -8.15 0.09 20.56
CA PRO A 136 -8.81 1.38 20.59
C PRO A 136 -10.00 1.40 19.62
N ASN A 137 -11.12 2.02 20.02
CA ASN A 137 -12.30 2.18 19.17
C ASN A 137 -12.19 3.36 18.18
N VAL A 138 -11.06 4.08 18.18
CA VAL A 138 -10.77 5.18 17.27
C VAL A 138 -9.47 4.91 16.52
N ALA A 139 -9.48 5.12 15.20
CA ALA A 139 -8.29 5.03 14.38
C ALA A 139 -7.29 6.12 14.78
N ALA A 140 -6.01 5.76 14.89
CA ALA A 140 -4.92 6.70 15.14
C ALA A 140 -4.73 7.69 13.97
N HIS A 141 -5.10 7.27 12.77
CA HIS A 141 -5.09 8.12 11.57
C HIS A 141 -6.04 7.57 10.52
N THR A 142 -6.63 8.47 9.74
CA THR A 142 -7.36 8.14 8.51
C THR A 142 -6.95 9.08 7.39
N ASP A 143 -6.94 8.56 6.17
CA ASP A 143 -6.76 9.36 4.95
C ASP A 143 -7.67 8.81 3.85
N GLN A 144 -8.01 9.65 2.88
CA GLN A 144 -8.82 9.28 1.74
C GLN A 144 -8.30 9.98 0.49
N LYS A 145 -7.99 9.19 -0.54
CA LYS A 145 -7.46 9.68 -1.82
C LYS A 145 -8.15 8.99 -2.99
N CYS A 146 -8.08 9.62 -4.15
CA CYS A 146 -8.66 9.11 -5.38
C CYS A 146 -7.67 9.16 -6.55
N GLY A 147 -7.87 8.26 -7.51
CA GLY A 147 -7.01 8.11 -8.68
C GLY A 147 -5.55 7.92 -8.28
N ALA A 148 -4.68 8.74 -8.87
CA ALA A 148 -3.23 8.65 -8.67
C ALA A 148 -2.73 9.30 -7.37
N GLU A 149 -3.58 9.93 -6.57
CA GLU A 149 -3.13 10.63 -5.37
C GLU A 149 -2.66 9.64 -4.30
N ALA A 150 -1.44 9.86 -3.79
CA ALA A 150 -0.87 9.01 -2.76
C ALA A 150 -1.35 9.40 -1.36
N MET A 151 -1.72 8.39 -0.57
CA MET A 151 -1.85 8.47 0.89
C MET A 151 -0.45 8.36 1.49
N VAL A 152 0.04 9.46 2.05
CA VAL A 152 1.36 9.51 2.67
C VAL A 152 1.23 9.01 4.09
N LEU A 153 1.86 7.88 4.39
CA LEU A 153 1.82 7.32 5.73
C LEU A 153 2.44 8.32 6.73
N PRO A 154 1.85 8.50 7.92
CA PRO A 154 2.33 9.45 8.90
C PRO A 154 3.57 8.93 9.64
N LYS A 155 4.52 9.82 9.95
CA LYS A 155 5.84 9.45 10.52
C LYS A 155 5.80 8.55 11.75
N PHE A 156 4.77 8.65 12.59
CA PHE A 156 4.65 7.86 13.82
C PHE A 156 4.59 6.34 13.58
N VAL A 157 4.29 5.89 12.35
CA VAL A 157 4.21 4.47 12.03
C VAL A 157 5.58 3.81 11.80
N TRP A 158 6.65 4.59 11.71
CA TRP A 158 8.04 4.08 11.65
C TRP A 158 9.01 4.77 12.62
N ASP A 159 8.62 5.89 13.24
CA ASP A 159 9.43 6.57 14.23
C ASP A 159 9.15 6.00 15.64
N ASP A 160 10.05 5.12 16.10
CA ASP A 160 9.99 4.50 17.42
C ASP A 160 10.06 5.51 18.59
N LYS A 161 10.42 6.78 18.33
CA LYS A 161 10.45 7.84 19.35
C LYS A 161 9.14 8.64 19.44
N ALA A 162 8.23 8.50 18.48
CA ALA A 162 6.97 9.23 18.46
C ALA A 162 5.98 8.70 19.53
N SER A 163 6.09 7.42 19.92
CA SER A 163 5.20 6.79 20.90
C SER A 163 5.46 7.21 22.36
N HIS A 164 6.53 7.97 22.65
CA HIS A 164 6.84 8.42 24.01
C HIS A 164 6.42 9.85 24.33
N LYS A 165 5.84 10.59 23.39
CA LYS A 165 5.46 11.99 23.64
C LYS A 165 4.08 12.17 24.28
N SER A 166 3.19 11.19 24.22
CA SER A 166 1.91 11.28 24.96
C SER A 166 2.09 11.11 26.48
N ASP A 167 3.19 10.48 26.90
CA ASP A 167 3.46 10.24 28.32
C ASP A 167 4.04 11.47 29.04
N CYS A 168 4.35 12.55 28.32
CA CYS A 168 4.89 13.79 28.91
C CYS A 168 3.83 14.90 29.12
N GLU A 169 2.58 14.72 28.66
CA GLU A 169 1.53 15.75 28.86
C GLU A 169 0.69 15.54 30.12
N HIS A 170 0.90 14.45 30.87
CA HIS A 170 0.14 14.17 32.09
C HIS A 170 0.91 14.31 33.42
N ASP A 171 2.24 14.46 33.39
CA ASP A 171 3.03 14.64 34.62
C ASP A 171 3.75 15.99 34.67
N LEU A 172 3.25 16.86 35.55
CA LEU A 172 3.89 18.09 36.04
C LEU A 172 5.14 17.79 36.88
N VAL A 173 6.05 16.93 36.42
CA VAL A 173 7.34 16.68 37.09
C VAL A 173 8.45 16.47 36.07
N LYS A 174 9.11 17.59 35.76
CA LYS A 174 10.51 17.77 35.31
C LYS A 174 11.10 16.72 34.37
N CYS A 175 11.30 17.13 33.11
CA CYS A 175 12.35 16.61 32.23
C CYS A 175 13.75 16.77 32.86
#